data_AF-A0A812RFB1-F1
#
_entry.id   AF-A0A812RFB1-F1
#
_cell.length_a   1.000
_cell.length_b   1.000
_cell.length_c   1.000
_cell.angle_alpha   90.00
_cell.angle_beta   90.00
_cell.angle_gamma   90.00
#
_symmetry.space_group_name_H-M   'P 1'
#
loop_
_entity.id
_entity.type
_entity.pdbx_description
1 polymer ?
#
loop_
_entity_poly.entity_id
_entity_poly.type
_entity_poly.pdbx_seq_one_letter_code
_entity_poly.pdbx_strand_id
1 'polypeptide(L)'
;MYFGMKADLKARKVNEFRNWYQCTRLCESCLAEKPAKRNNPGMDFRNLQAEAPYFYTRLNHEQFLKFDRAPPWSCVPGFRIETVSLDFMHNVYLGLGRDVVSSSLGMLLLAGVYDKYGRTAEEKLQGVWEQMRSDCQRHGIHICKPGFTLANTHLDGEGYAELGSRFKAANVKNMLWWLCRETRRVADELADRPVQVLATLCWALQRCIELMDSADLLFNDDDAFE
;
A
#
# COMPACT_ATOMS: atom_id res chain seq x y z
N MET A 1 -10.12 -18.00 -0.60
CA MET A 1 -9.10 -17.11 -1.19
C MET A 1 -7.77 -17.79 -0.94
N TYR A 2 -7.09 -18.27 -1.99
CA TYR A 2 -5.90 -19.15 -1.83
C TYR A 2 -4.62 -18.37 -1.52
N PHE A 3 -4.56 -17.09 -1.90
CA PHE A 3 -3.41 -16.25 -1.64
C PHE A 3 -3.87 -15.02 -0.86
N GLY A 4 -3.27 -14.88 0.30
CA GLY A 4 -3.26 -13.70 1.15
C GLY A 4 -2.02 -13.82 2.02
N MET A 5 -0.89 -14.23 1.43
CA MET A 5 0.29 -14.51 2.21
C MET A 5 0.87 -13.21 2.77
N LYS A 6 1.23 -13.25 4.04
CA LYS A 6 2.16 -12.31 4.69
C LYS A 6 3.50 -12.18 3.94
N ALA A 7 3.77 -13.10 3.00
CA ALA A 7 4.94 -13.18 2.13
C ALA A 7 4.57 -13.44 0.65
N ASP A 8 3.73 -12.59 0.05
CA ASP A 8 3.32 -12.68 -1.38
C ASP A 8 4.50 -12.90 -2.35
N LEU A 9 5.68 -12.35 -2.06
CA LEU A 9 6.91 -12.60 -2.82
C LEU A 9 7.28 -14.09 -2.92
N LYS A 10 7.13 -14.85 -1.82
CA LYS A 10 7.47 -16.27 -1.81
C LYS A 10 6.46 -17.06 -2.65
N ALA A 11 5.17 -16.80 -2.46
CA ALA A 11 4.11 -17.39 -3.27
C ALA A 11 4.31 -17.15 -4.76
N ARG A 12 4.61 -15.89 -5.16
CA ARG A 12 4.89 -15.54 -6.55
C ARG A 12 6.12 -16.25 -7.11
N LYS A 13 7.18 -16.36 -6.33
CA LYS A 13 8.41 -17.08 -6.72
C LYS A 13 8.16 -18.58 -6.90
N VAL A 14 7.48 -19.22 -5.96
CA VAL A 14 7.17 -20.66 -6.01
C VAL A 14 6.22 -20.96 -7.18
N ASN A 15 5.31 -20.05 -7.50
CA ASN A 15 4.44 -20.16 -8.66
C ASN A 15 5.10 -19.74 -9.98
N GLU A 16 6.36 -19.32 -9.94
CA GLU A 16 7.11 -18.84 -11.10
C GLU A 16 6.38 -17.73 -11.89
N PHE A 17 5.60 -16.90 -11.20
CA PHE A 17 4.86 -15.82 -11.85
C PHE A 17 5.81 -14.76 -12.43
N ARG A 18 5.54 -14.37 -13.69
CA ARG A 18 6.35 -13.36 -14.40
C ARG A 18 6.16 -11.96 -13.84
N ASN A 19 4.99 -11.64 -13.29
CA ASN A 19 4.76 -10.33 -12.68
C ASN A 19 5.17 -10.42 -11.20
N TRP A 20 6.45 -10.15 -10.94
CA TRP A 20 7.03 -10.16 -9.59
C TRP A 20 7.21 -8.73 -9.07
N TYR A 21 7.73 -8.58 -7.86
CA TYR A 21 7.73 -7.30 -7.11
C TYR A 21 8.44 -6.11 -7.78
N GLN A 22 9.34 -6.32 -8.75
CA GLN A 22 9.94 -5.22 -9.52
C GLN A 22 9.24 -4.93 -10.84
N CYS A 23 8.22 -5.71 -11.20
CA CYS A 23 7.43 -5.44 -12.38
C CYS A 23 6.51 -4.25 -12.12
N THR A 24 6.14 -3.59 -13.21
CA THR A 24 5.20 -2.47 -13.15
C THR A 24 3.75 -2.92 -13.19
N ARG A 25 3.47 -4.19 -13.47
CA ARG A 25 2.11 -4.73 -13.52
C ARG A 25 1.58 -5.03 -12.13
N LEU A 26 0.30 -4.77 -11.90
CA LEU A 26 -0.29 -4.93 -10.56
C LEU A 26 -0.68 -6.37 -10.20
N CYS A 27 -0.95 -7.22 -11.20
CA CYS A 27 -1.39 -8.59 -10.99
C CYS A 27 -1.09 -9.50 -12.18
N GLU A 28 -1.45 -10.79 -12.06
CA GLU A 28 -1.37 -11.76 -13.16
C GLU A 28 -2.59 -11.73 -14.07
N SER A 29 -3.72 -11.23 -13.57
CA SER A 29 -4.99 -11.33 -14.27
C SER A 29 -5.24 -10.18 -15.25
N CYS A 30 -4.61 -9.02 -15.10
CA CYS A 30 -4.83 -7.90 -16.01
C CYS A 30 -3.51 -7.20 -16.34
N LEU A 31 -3.55 -6.33 -17.34
CA LEU A 31 -2.39 -5.59 -17.82
C LEU A 31 -2.29 -4.18 -17.19
N ALA A 32 -2.94 -3.93 -16.05
CA ALA A 32 -2.82 -2.66 -15.33
C ALA A 32 -1.38 -2.43 -14.85
N GLU A 33 -0.85 -1.22 -15.06
CA GLU A 33 0.54 -0.85 -14.81
C GLU A 33 0.67 0.35 -13.87
N LYS A 34 1.64 0.32 -12.94
CA LYS A 34 2.12 1.50 -12.23
C LYS A 34 2.71 2.46 -13.26
N PRO A 35 2.34 3.73 -13.26
CA PRO A 35 2.86 4.69 -14.22
C PRO A 35 4.39 4.80 -14.10
N ALA A 36 5.04 4.72 -15.25
CA ALA A 36 6.48 4.90 -15.38
C ALA A 36 6.77 5.45 -16.78
N LYS A 37 7.95 6.06 -16.97
CA LYS A 37 8.35 6.70 -18.23
C LYS A 37 8.22 5.82 -19.48
N ARG A 38 8.31 4.50 -19.32
CA ARG A 38 8.28 3.51 -20.43
C ARG A 38 6.99 2.68 -20.48
N ASN A 39 6.05 2.93 -19.57
CA ASN A 39 4.82 2.14 -19.48
C ASN A 39 3.73 2.75 -20.35
N ASN A 40 2.70 1.95 -20.65
CA ASN A 40 1.57 2.41 -21.44
C ASN A 40 0.66 3.30 -20.58
N PRO A 41 0.51 4.61 -20.88
CA PRO A 41 -0.35 5.50 -20.09
C PRO A 41 -1.82 5.07 -20.06
N GLY A 42 -2.31 4.39 -21.10
CA GLY A 42 -3.67 3.86 -21.16
C GLY A 42 -3.92 2.70 -20.18
N MET A 43 -2.84 2.10 -19.67
CA MET A 43 -2.88 1.01 -18.71
C MET A 43 -2.60 1.47 -17.27
N ASP A 44 -2.53 2.78 -17.04
CA ASP A 44 -2.34 3.34 -15.70
C ASP A 44 -3.46 2.86 -14.77
N PHE A 45 -3.11 2.10 -13.73
CA PHE A 45 -4.08 1.58 -12.77
C PHE A 45 -4.83 2.69 -12.02
N ARG A 46 -4.28 3.91 -11.99
CA ARG A 46 -4.90 5.08 -11.37
C ARG A 46 -5.97 5.69 -12.27
N ASN A 47 -6.14 5.21 -13.51
CA ASN A 47 -7.29 5.58 -14.32
C ASN A 47 -8.54 4.90 -13.72
N LEU A 48 -9.33 5.68 -12.97
CA LEU A 48 -10.56 5.21 -12.30
C LEU A 48 -11.83 5.41 -13.15
N GLN A 49 -11.70 5.76 -14.43
CA GLN A 49 -12.84 5.83 -15.35
C GLN A 49 -13.48 4.45 -15.52
N ALA A 50 -14.81 4.39 -15.67
CA ALA A 50 -15.53 3.13 -15.79
C ALA A 50 -15.07 2.29 -17.01
N GLU A 51 -14.56 2.96 -18.04
CA GLU A 51 -14.07 2.37 -19.28
C GLU A 51 -12.53 2.30 -19.35
N ALA A 52 -11.83 2.36 -18.21
CA ALA A 52 -10.38 2.28 -18.19
C ALA A 52 -9.89 1.01 -18.94
N PRO A 53 -8.94 1.13 -19.90
CA PRO A 53 -8.57 0.04 -20.81
C PRO A 53 -8.18 -1.26 -20.11
N TYR A 54 -7.53 -1.18 -18.95
CA TYR A 54 -7.09 -2.36 -18.21
C TYR A 54 -8.23 -3.26 -17.74
N PHE A 55 -9.46 -2.74 -17.58
CA PHE A 55 -10.63 -3.58 -17.24
C PHE A 55 -10.94 -4.61 -18.31
N TYR A 56 -10.68 -4.29 -19.58
CA TYR A 56 -10.90 -5.19 -20.72
C TYR A 56 -9.76 -6.19 -20.95
N THR A 57 -8.67 -6.07 -20.20
CA THR A 57 -7.51 -6.96 -20.33
C THR A 57 -7.52 -8.11 -19.32
N ARG A 58 -8.61 -8.25 -18.56
CA ARG A 58 -8.70 -9.27 -17.52
C ARG A 58 -8.81 -10.67 -18.13
N LEU A 59 -7.83 -11.50 -17.83
CA LEU A 59 -7.76 -12.92 -18.14
C LEU A 59 -8.54 -13.72 -17.10
N ASN A 60 -9.38 -14.64 -17.55
CA ASN A 60 -9.85 -15.76 -16.75
C ASN A 60 -8.77 -16.86 -16.67
N HIS A 61 -9.00 -17.87 -15.82
CA HIS A 61 -8.05 -18.98 -15.63
C HIS A 61 -7.66 -19.68 -16.93
N GLU A 62 -8.64 -19.98 -17.78
CA GLU A 62 -8.43 -20.71 -19.02
C GLU A 62 -7.63 -19.88 -20.04
N GLN A 63 -7.83 -18.56 -20.07
CA GLN A 63 -7.03 -17.62 -20.86
C GLN A 63 -5.62 -17.49 -20.30
N PHE A 64 -5.47 -17.41 -18.98
CA PHE A 64 -4.16 -17.32 -18.32
C PHE A 64 -3.29 -18.53 -18.64
N LEU A 65 -3.82 -19.76 -18.53
CA LEU A 65 -3.10 -21.00 -18.87
C LEU A 65 -2.71 -21.12 -20.35
N LYS A 66 -3.40 -20.39 -21.24
CA LYS A 66 -3.03 -20.32 -22.67
C LYS A 66 -1.98 -19.25 -22.96
N PHE A 67 -2.00 -18.17 -22.18
CA PHE A 67 -1.15 -17.01 -22.41
C PHE A 67 0.23 -17.15 -21.75
N ASP A 68 0.30 -17.83 -20.61
CA ASP A 68 1.52 -18.04 -19.87
C ASP A 68 1.75 -19.53 -19.56
N ARG A 69 2.95 -19.85 -19.08
CA ARG A 69 3.27 -21.16 -18.53
C ARG A 69 2.35 -21.42 -17.33
N ALA A 70 1.76 -22.62 -17.29
CA ALA A 70 1.00 -23.05 -16.13
C ALA A 70 1.90 -23.01 -14.87
N PRO A 71 1.47 -22.29 -13.81
CA PRO A 71 2.26 -22.20 -12.59
C PRO A 71 2.34 -23.59 -11.94
N PRO A 72 3.40 -23.90 -11.18
CA PRO A 72 3.52 -25.15 -10.44
C PRO A 72 2.26 -25.54 -9.66
N TRP A 73 1.55 -24.59 -9.05
CA TRP A 73 0.33 -24.89 -8.28
C TRP A 73 -0.93 -25.14 -9.12
N SER A 74 -0.83 -25.10 -10.46
CA SER A 74 -1.94 -25.51 -11.32
C SER A 74 -2.37 -26.98 -11.10
N CYS A 75 -1.53 -27.79 -10.44
CA CYS A 75 -1.89 -29.14 -10.00
C CYS A 75 -2.75 -29.18 -8.72
N VAL A 76 -2.79 -28.11 -7.92
CA VAL A 76 -3.52 -28.08 -6.64
C VAL A 76 -5.03 -28.04 -6.92
N PRO A 77 -5.83 -28.98 -6.37
CA PRO A 77 -7.28 -28.99 -6.58
C PRO A 77 -7.92 -27.64 -6.17
N GLY A 78 -8.68 -27.06 -7.11
CA GLY A 78 -9.35 -25.77 -6.91
C GLY A 78 -8.47 -24.55 -7.17
N PHE A 79 -7.20 -24.71 -7.54
CA PHE A 79 -6.36 -23.59 -7.98
C PHE A 79 -7.01 -22.90 -9.19
N ARG A 80 -7.15 -21.58 -9.08
CA ARG A 80 -7.55 -20.72 -10.20
C ARG A 80 -6.80 -19.40 -10.12
N ILE A 81 -6.50 -18.77 -11.26
CA ILE A 81 -5.74 -17.50 -11.26
C ILE A 81 -6.50 -16.38 -10.54
N GLU A 82 -7.83 -16.43 -10.57
CA GLU A 82 -8.71 -15.49 -9.87
C GLU A 82 -8.62 -15.61 -8.35
N THR A 83 -8.04 -16.71 -7.85
CA THR A 83 -7.78 -16.92 -6.41
C THR A 83 -6.41 -16.41 -5.97
N VAL A 84 -5.56 -16.01 -6.92
CA VAL A 84 -4.26 -15.36 -6.67
C VAL A 84 -4.53 -13.89 -6.30
N SER A 85 -4.19 -13.52 -5.06
CA SER A 85 -4.32 -12.16 -4.59
C SER A 85 -3.43 -11.21 -5.36
N LEU A 86 -3.87 -9.95 -5.38
CA LEU A 86 -2.98 -8.83 -5.66
C LEU A 86 -1.81 -8.85 -4.68
N ASP A 87 -0.66 -8.38 -5.15
CA ASP A 87 0.50 -8.18 -4.28
C ASP A 87 0.18 -7.11 -3.26
N PHE A 88 -0.31 -7.52 -2.08
CA PHE A 88 -0.76 -6.60 -1.05
C PHE A 88 0.41 -5.74 -0.55
N MET A 89 1.63 -6.27 -0.55
CA MET A 89 2.80 -5.53 -0.13
C MET A 89 3.09 -4.36 -1.07
N HIS A 90 2.97 -4.57 -2.38
CA HIS A 90 3.26 -3.52 -3.37
C HIS A 90 2.07 -2.62 -3.64
N ASN A 91 0.86 -3.18 -3.73
CA ASN A 91 -0.34 -2.40 -3.98
C ASN A 91 -0.73 -1.58 -2.76
N VAL A 92 -0.64 -2.16 -1.56
CA VAL A 92 -1.13 -1.51 -0.34
C VAL A 92 -0.01 -0.85 0.43
N TYR A 93 1.08 -1.52 0.80
CA TYR A 93 2.12 -0.83 1.60
C TYR A 93 3.01 0.09 0.77
N LEU A 94 3.56 -0.38 -0.35
CA LEU A 94 4.53 0.38 -1.15
C LEU A 94 3.88 1.22 -2.26
N GLY A 95 2.58 1.06 -2.47
CA GLY A 95 1.75 1.82 -3.38
C GLY A 95 0.85 2.75 -2.58
N LEU A 96 -0.43 2.40 -2.45
CA LEU A 96 -1.46 3.25 -1.85
C LEU A 96 -1.08 3.80 -0.48
N GLY A 97 -0.46 3.00 0.39
CA GLY A 97 -0.08 3.39 1.73
C GLY A 97 0.95 4.52 1.75
N ARG A 98 1.88 4.57 0.80
CA ARG A 98 2.84 5.67 0.68
C ARG A 98 2.15 6.97 0.27
N ASP A 99 1.22 6.87 -0.68
CA ASP A 99 0.43 8.00 -1.17
C ASP A 99 -0.46 8.55 -0.05
N VAL A 100 -1.15 7.65 0.66
CA VAL A 100 -2.02 7.98 1.80
C VAL A 100 -1.22 8.61 2.92
N VAL A 101 -0.06 8.05 3.32
CA VAL A 101 0.74 8.64 4.40
C VAL A 101 1.15 10.06 4.05
N SER A 102 1.71 10.27 2.86
CA SER A 102 2.20 11.59 2.48
C SER A 102 1.07 12.61 2.30
N SER A 103 -0.02 12.22 1.63
CA SER A 103 -1.19 13.07 1.45
C SER A 103 -1.85 13.43 2.78
N SER A 104 -1.90 12.50 3.74
CA SER A 104 -2.42 12.77 5.09
C SER A 104 -1.58 13.81 5.81
N LEU A 105 -0.25 13.69 5.75
CA LEU A 105 0.65 14.66 6.35
C LEU A 105 0.47 16.05 5.72
N GLY A 106 0.38 16.13 4.39
CA GLY A 106 0.13 17.37 3.66
C GLY A 106 -1.20 18.02 4.05
N MET A 107 -2.29 17.25 4.08
CA MET A 107 -3.60 17.74 4.48
C MET A 107 -3.63 18.29 5.91
N LEU A 108 -3.05 17.54 6.86
CA LEU A 108 -3.01 17.96 8.26
C LEU A 108 -2.09 19.18 8.47
N LEU A 109 -1.01 19.29 7.68
CA LEU A 109 -0.15 20.48 7.66
C LEU A 109 -0.90 21.71 7.14
N LEU A 110 -1.67 21.57 6.05
CA LEU A 110 -2.49 22.65 5.48
C LEU A 110 -3.64 23.06 6.42
N ALA A 111 -4.18 22.13 7.18
CA ALA A 111 -5.21 22.39 8.19
C ALA A 111 -4.67 23.04 9.48
N GLY A 112 -3.36 23.35 9.56
CA GLY A 112 -2.75 23.98 10.74
C GLY A 112 -2.62 23.06 11.96
N VAL A 113 -2.92 21.76 11.82
CA VAL A 113 -2.90 20.77 12.92
C VAL A 113 -1.51 20.68 13.58
N TYR A 114 -0.47 20.94 12.79
CA TYR A 114 0.92 20.80 13.18
C TYR A 114 1.59 22.12 13.58
N ASP A 115 0.86 23.23 13.70
CA ASP A 115 1.42 24.56 14.00
C ASP A 115 2.15 24.62 15.34
N LYS A 116 1.80 23.74 16.28
CA LYS A 116 2.47 23.62 17.58
C LYS A 116 3.93 23.16 17.51
N TYR A 117 4.35 22.58 16.38
CA TYR A 117 5.69 21.99 16.22
C TYR A 117 6.74 22.95 15.64
N GLY A 118 6.32 24.09 15.09
CA GLY A 118 7.25 25.04 14.50
C GLY A 118 6.60 26.00 13.51
N ARG A 119 7.41 26.89 12.96
CA ARG A 119 6.99 27.91 12.00
C ARG A 119 7.11 27.42 10.56
N THR A 120 8.12 26.61 10.25
CA THR A 120 8.35 26.08 8.89
C THR A 120 7.71 24.70 8.72
N ALA A 121 7.47 24.29 7.47
CA ALA A 121 6.91 22.97 7.20
C ALA A 121 7.86 21.85 7.63
N GLU A 122 9.17 22.07 7.50
CA GLU A 122 10.22 21.14 7.94
C GLU A 122 10.23 20.95 9.45
N GLU A 123 10.15 22.03 10.24
CA GLU A 123 10.06 21.95 11.70
C GLU A 123 8.80 21.17 12.11
N LYS A 124 7.68 21.46 11.44
CA LYS A 124 6.41 20.77 11.69
C LYS A 124 6.50 19.28 11.39
N LEU A 125 7.02 18.89 10.22
CA LEU A 125 7.20 17.48 9.84
C LEU A 125 8.17 16.75 10.77
N GLN A 126 9.24 17.41 11.20
CA GLN A 126 10.17 16.83 12.17
C GLN A 126 9.51 16.60 13.54
N GLY A 127 8.74 17.57 14.04
CA GLY A 127 7.99 17.41 15.29
C GLY A 127 6.93 16.30 15.22
N VAL A 128 6.23 16.18 14.08
CA VAL A 128 5.28 15.09 13.83
C VAL A 128 5.97 13.73 13.80
N TRP A 129 7.14 13.64 13.15
CA TRP A 129 7.94 12.43 13.16
C TRP A 129 8.34 12.00 14.58
N GLU A 130 8.76 12.94 15.42
CA GLU A 130 9.12 12.68 16.81
C GLU A 130 7.92 12.25 17.65
N GLN A 131 6.76 12.86 17.45
CA GLN A 131 5.49 12.45 18.06
C GLN A 131 5.15 11.00 17.68
N MET A 132 5.12 10.69 16.38
CA MET A 132 4.84 9.34 15.89
C MET A 132 5.80 8.32 16.49
N ARG A 133 7.10 8.62 16.49
CA ARG A 133 8.11 7.72 17.05
C ARG A 133 7.87 7.46 18.54
N SER A 134 7.55 8.51 19.30
CA SER A 134 7.21 8.39 20.72
C SER A 134 5.97 7.51 20.93
N ASP A 135 4.92 7.74 20.16
CA ASP A 135 3.67 6.98 20.26
C ASP A 135 3.84 5.51 19.88
N CYS A 136 4.58 5.22 18.80
CA CYS A 136 4.91 3.86 18.41
C CYS A 136 5.75 3.16 19.49
N GLN A 137 6.75 3.83 20.06
CA GLN A 137 7.56 3.27 21.14
C GLN A 137 6.72 2.92 22.37
N ARG A 138 5.74 3.75 22.76
CA ARG A 138 4.81 3.47 23.86
C ARG A 138 3.95 2.21 23.64
N HIS A 139 3.77 1.80 22.38
CA HIS A 139 3.01 0.59 22.01
C HIS A 139 3.92 -0.59 21.64
N GLY A 140 5.23 -0.51 21.94
CA GLY A 140 6.18 -1.57 21.59
C GLY A 140 6.47 -1.69 20.09
N ILE A 141 6.09 -0.69 19.28
CA ILE A 141 6.31 -0.67 17.84
C ILE A 141 7.65 0.02 17.55
N HIS A 142 8.59 -0.74 16.98
CA HIS A 142 9.86 -0.18 16.56
C HIS A 142 9.73 0.50 15.18
N ILE A 143 10.09 1.79 15.11
CA ILE A 143 10.19 2.52 13.85
C ILE A 143 11.65 2.89 13.57
N CYS A 144 12.13 2.46 12.41
CA CYS A 144 13.42 2.86 11.86
C CYS A 144 13.29 4.16 11.03
N LYS A 145 14.40 4.91 10.94
CA LYS A 145 14.60 6.01 9.98
C LYS A 145 14.24 5.57 8.54
N PRO A 146 13.88 6.50 7.64
CA PRO A 146 14.03 7.96 7.72
C PRO A 146 12.87 8.70 8.41
N GLY A 147 13.15 9.91 8.94
CA GLY A 147 12.11 10.81 9.44
C GLY A 147 11.42 11.60 8.32
N PHE A 148 10.36 12.33 8.62
CA PHE A 148 9.62 13.09 7.61
C PHE A 148 10.36 14.37 7.22
N THR A 149 10.52 14.60 5.91
CA THR A 149 11.04 15.84 5.33
C THR A 149 10.19 16.20 4.12
N LEU A 150 10.17 17.47 3.71
CA LEU A 150 9.47 17.86 2.47
C LEU A 150 9.92 17.00 1.28
N ALA A 151 11.24 16.88 1.10
CA ALA A 151 11.82 16.12 -0.01
C ALA A 151 11.45 14.62 -0.03
N ASN A 152 11.20 13.98 1.11
CA ASN A 152 10.88 12.54 1.14
C ASN A 152 9.39 12.24 1.27
N THR A 153 8.58 13.28 1.46
CA THR A 153 7.12 13.27 1.36
C THR A 153 6.65 13.83 0.02
N HIS A 154 7.54 14.47 -0.75
CA HIS A 154 7.22 15.22 -1.97
C HIS A 154 6.15 16.31 -1.71
N LEU A 155 6.21 16.96 -0.55
CA LEU A 155 5.32 18.07 -0.19
C LEU A 155 5.89 19.44 -0.58
N ASP A 156 7.09 19.49 -1.16
CA ASP A 156 7.75 20.69 -1.69
C ASP A 156 7.47 20.97 -3.18
N GLY A 157 6.75 20.09 -3.88
CA GLY A 157 6.52 20.18 -5.33
C GLY A 157 5.05 20.23 -5.74
N GLU A 158 4.82 20.44 -7.05
CA GLU A 158 3.48 20.43 -7.68
C GLU A 158 2.97 19.01 -7.99
N GLY A 159 3.70 17.98 -7.56
CA GLY A 159 3.36 16.57 -7.80
C GLY A 159 2.37 16.00 -6.79
N TYR A 160 1.94 14.76 -7.06
CA TYR A 160 1.22 13.98 -6.05
C TYR A 160 2.15 13.65 -4.88
N ALA A 161 1.65 13.84 -3.66
CA ALA A 161 2.36 13.49 -2.45
C ALA A 161 2.53 11.96 -2.37
N GLU A 162 3.77 11.47 -2.39
CA GLU A 162 4.13 10.06 -2.27
C GLU A 162 5.38 9.96 -1.38
N LEU A 163 5.38 9.03 -0.42
CA LEU A 163 6.60 8.75 0.35
C LEU A 163 7.72 8.23 -0.56
N GLY A 164 8.92 8.75 -0.38
CA GLY A 164 10.11 8.31 -1.11
C GLY A 164 10.42 6.82 -0.94
N SER A 165 11.18 6.27 -1.89
CA SER A 165 11.51 4.82 -1.95
C SER A 165 12.28 4.26 -0.75
N ARG A 166 12.79 5.14 0.13
CA ARG A 166 13.49 4.81 1.38
C ARG A 166 12.55 4.22 2.44
N PHE A 167 11.26 4.56 2.41
CA PHE A 167 10.27 4.04 3.36
C PHE A 167 9.85 2.62 2.99
N LYS A 168 10.29 1.62 3.73
CA LYS A 168 9.96 0.21 3.43
C LYS A 168 8.55 -0.13 3.91
N ALA A 169 8.02 -1.26 3.45
CA ALA A 169 6.64 -1.67 3.74
C ALA A 169 6.35 -1.70 5.25
N ALA A 170 7.30 -2.20 6.05
CA ALA A 170 7.20 -2.19 7.51
C ALA A 170 7.10 -0.77 8.10
N ASN A 171 7.85 0.21 7.55
CA ASN A 171 7.72 1.60 7.99
C ASN A 171 6.34 2.16 7.66
N VAL A 172 5.89 1.97 6.41
CA VAL A 172 4.59 2.48 5.95
C VAL A 172 3.44 1.90 6.75
N LYS A 173 3.49 0.59 7.03
CA LYS A 173 2.52 -0.09 7.89
C LYS A 173 2.42 0.57 9.27
N ASN A 174 3.55 0.83 9.92
CA ASN A 174 3.55 1.48 11.24
C ASN A 174 3.05 2.94 11.16
N MET A 175 3.34 3.64 10.07
CA MET A 175 2.83 4.99 9.82
C MET A 175 1.31 5.01 9.61
N LEU A 176 0.75 4.04 8.90
CA LEU A 176 -0.70 3.90 8.71
C LEU A 176 -1.41 3.59 10.02
N TRP A 177 -0.80 2.74 10.85
CA TRP A 177 -1.30 2.49 12.20
C TRP A 177 -1.37 3.78 13.03
N TRP A 178 -0.29 4.58 13.01
CA TRP A 178 -0.26 5.85 13.75
C TRP A 178 -1.23 6.88 13.16
N LEU A 179 -1.25 7.04 11.83
CA LEU A 179 -2.14 7.98 11.14
C LEU A 179 -3.60 7.67 11.37
N CYS A 180 -4.01 6.41 11.40
CA CYS A 180 -5.38 6.02 11.77
C CYS A 180 -5.79 6.61 13.12
N ARG A 181 -4.88 6.63 14.10
CA ARG A 181 -5.15 7.21 15.43
C ARG A 181 -5.14 8.73 15.39
N GLU A 182 -4.13 9.31 14.75
CA GLU A 182 -3.95 10.76 14.71
C GLU A 182 -5.08 11.44 13.93
N THR A 183 -5.41 10.94 12.74
CA THR A 183 -6.51 11.48 11.92
C THR A 183 -7.85 11.37 12.62
N ARG A 184 -8.13 10.27 13.33
CA ARG A 184 -9.35 10.15 14.16
C ARG A 184 -9.40 11.19 15.26
N ARG A 185 -8.31 11.35 16.03
CA ARG A 185 -8.21 12.37 17.08
C ARG A 185 -8.49 13.77 16.52
N VAL A 186 -7.88 14.11 15.38
CA VAL A 186 -8.07 15.42 14.74
C VAL A 186 -9.47 15.57 14.17
N ALA A 187 -10.07 14.51 13.60
CA ALA A 187 -11.44 14.54 13.09
C ALA A 187 -12.47 14.81 14.20
N ASP A 188 -12.24 14.24 15.39
CA ASP A 188 -13.07 14.47 16.58
C ASP A 188 -12.95 15.94 17.08
N GLU A 189 -11.78 16.58 16.90
CA GLU A 189 -11.51 17.96 17.34
C GLU A 189 -12.01 19.03 16.36
N LEU A 190 -11.75 18.87 15.05
CA LEU A 190 -11.98 19.92 14.05
C LEU A 190 -13.36 19.87 13.39
N ALA A 191 -14.07 18.74 13.47
CA ALA A 191 -15.33 18.49 12.75
C ALA A 191 -15.30 18.84 11.24
N ASP A 192 -14.09 18.92 10.65
CA ASP A 192 -13.89 19.26 9.25
C ASP A 192 -14.12 18.04 8.35
N ARG A 193 -14.92 18.21 7.29
CA ARG A 193 -15.36 17.09 6.44
C ARG A 193 -14.19 16.42 5.69
N PRO A 194 -13.27 17.14 5.04
CA PRO A 194 -12.04 16.56 4.50
C PRO A 194 -11.25 15.71 5.52
N VAL A 195 -11.07 16.21 6.74
CA VAL A 195 -10.37 15.46 7.81
C VAL A 195 -11.14 14.21 8.23
N GLN A 196 -12.47 14.25 8.31
CA GLN A 196 -13.30 13.07 8.59
C GLN A 196 -13.20 11.99 7.51
N VAL A 197 -13.17 12.39 6.24
CA VAL A 197 -12.95 11.49 5.10
C VAL A 197 -11.56 10.86 5.20
N LEU A 198 -10.54 11.66 5.50
CA LEU A 198 -9.17 11.18 5.70
C LEU A 198 -9.09 10.17 6.85
N ALA A 199 -9.72 10.46 7.99
CA ALA A 199 -9.77 9.56 9.14
C ALA A 199 -10.46 8.23 8.80
N THR A 200 -11.55 8.28 8.03
CA THR A 200 -12.26 7.10 7.56
C THR A 200 -11.37 6.25 6.64
N LEU A 201 -10.65 6.89 5.70
CA LEU A 201 -9.71 6.23 4.80
C LEU A 201 -8.58 5.54 5.58
N CYS A 202 -7.91 6.26 6.48
CA CYS A 202 -6.84 5.71 7.31
C CYS A 202 -7.33 4.56 8.20
N TRP A 203 -8.54 4.69 8.77
CA TRP A 203 -9.16 3.61 9.55
C TRP A 203 -9.44 2.36 8.71
N ALA A 204 -10.08 2.51 7.56
CA ALA A 204 -10.40 1.40 6.67
C ALA A 204 -9.12 0.67 6.22
N LEU A 205 -8.09 1.44 5.82
CA LEU A 205 -6.82 0.89 5.39
C LEU A 205 -6.11 0.13 6.53
N GLN A 206 -6.07 0.71 7.74
CA GLN A 206 -5.49 0.05 8.91
C GLN A 206 -6.26 -1.22 9.30
N ARG A 207 -7.60 -1.23 9.19
CA ARG A 207 -8.41 -2.43 9.43
C ARG A 207 -8.14 -3.53 8.42
N CYS A 208 -7.98 -3.19 7.14
CA CYS A 208 -7.56 -4.16 6.13
C CYS A 208 -6.19 -4.77 6.49
N ILE A 209 -5.24 -3.95 6.92
CA ILE A 209 -3.90 -4.41 7.34
C ILE A 209 -3.98 -5.38 8.53
N GLU A 210 -4.77 -5.04 9.56
CA GLU A 210 -4.95 -5.89 10.74
C GLU A 210 -5.57 -7.24 10.38
N LEU A 211 -6.60 -7.23 9.52
CA LEU A 211 -7.22 -8.47 9.02
C LEU A 211 -6.21 -9.34 8.26
N MET A 212 -5.35 -8.73 7.44
CA MET A 212 -4.31 -9.46 6.71
C MET A 212 -3.21 -9.99 7.63
N ASP A 213 -2.88 -9.30 8.71
CA ASP A 213 -1.90 -9.76 9.69
C ASP A 213 -2.41 -10.87 10.60
N SER A 214 -3.71 -10.85 10.91
CA SER A 214 -4.38 -11.84 11.76
C SER A 214 -4.97 -13.01 10.99
N ALA A 215 -5.01 -12.95 9.66
CA ALA A 215 -5.36 -14.08 8.83
C ALA A 215 -4.31 -15.19 9.04
N ASP A 216 -4.75 -16.37 9.43
CA ASP A 216 -3.89 -17.55 9.53
C ASP A 216 -3.26 -17.85 8.17
N LEU A 217 -2.00 -18.28 8.19
CA LEU A 217 -1.38 -18.85 7.00
C LEU A 217 -2.09 -20.17 6.72
N LEU A 218 -2.89 -20.20 5.65
CA LEU A 218 -3.58 -21.41 5.20
C LEU A 218 -2.61 -22.48 4.66
N PHE A 219 -1.39 -22.09 4.31
CA PHE A 219 -0.34 -22.98 3.82
C PHE A 219 0.98 -22.65 4.52
N ASN A 220 1.63 -23.68 5.07
CA ASN A 220 2.99 -23.62 5.59
C ASN A 220 3.99 -24.08 4.51
N ASP A 221 5.28 -24.10 4.86
CA ASP A 221 6.34 -24.45 3.90
C ASP A 221 6.31 -25.91 3.46
N ASP A 222 5.74 -26.78 4.29
CA ASP A 222 5.65 -28.22 4.04
C ASP A 222 4.52 -28.52 3.04
N ASP A 223 3.43 -27.73 3.06
CA ASP A 223 2.29 -27.85 2.13
C ASP A 223 2.63 -27.50 0.66
N ALA A 224 3.81 -26.93 0.40
CA ALA A 224 4.22 -26.53 -0.95
C ALA A 224 4.79 -27.68 -1.80
N PHE A 225 5.09 -28.83 -1.18
CA PHE A 225 5.80 -29.94 -1.81
C PHE A 225 5.11 -31.31 -1.68
N GLU A 226 3.93 -31.37 -1.05
CA GLU A 226 3.03 -32.54 -1.05
C GLU A 226 2.06 -32.50 -2.24
#